data_AF-A0A1R0Y805-F1
#
_entry.id   AF-A0A1R0Y805-F1
#
_cell.length_a   1.000
_cell.length_b   1.000
_cell.length_c   1.000
_cell.angle_alpha   90.00
_cell.angle_beta   90.00
_cell.angle_gamma   90.00
#
_symmetry.space_group_name_H-M   'P 1'
#
loop_
_entity.id
_entity.type
_entity.pdbx_description
1 polymer ?
#
loop_
_entity_poly.entity_id
_entity_poly.type
_entity_poly.pdbx_seq_one_letter_code
_entity_poly.pdbx_strand_id
1 'polypeptide(L)'
;MQYQTYRQYFKKDKFIQNLKESDNPDDQLYALTYSSLSWSTHIRRATYSNRVAEECQNLIELMLKRRDTSPGSSIAYLVSTESEKK
;
A
#
# COMPACT_ATOMS: atom_id res chain seq x y z
N MET A 1 -12.97 -23.23 6.49
CA MET A 1 -12.73 -21.82 6.11
C MET A 1 -11.65 -21.80 5.04
N GLN A 2 -11.96 -21.36 3.82
CA GLN A 2 -11.00 -21.32 2.73
C GLN A 2 -10.06 -20.12 2.94
N TYR A 3 -8.79 -20.38 3.24
CA TYR A 3 -7.79 -19.33 3.48
C TYR A 3 -7.53 -18.59 2.17
N GLN A 4 -8.04 -17.36 2.04
CA GLN A 4 -7.71 -16.54 0.88
C GLN A 4 -6.27 -16.04 1.02
N THR A 5 -5.42 -16.39 0.05
CA THR A 5 -4.03 -15.91 -0.03
C THR A 5 -4.02 -14.43 -0.42
N TYR A 6 -3.03 -13.66 0.04
CA TYR A 6 -2.89 -12.20 -0.24
C TYR A 6 -3.01 -11.83 -1.73
N ARG A 7 -2.59 -12.75 -2.62
CA ARG A 7 -2.75 -12.65 -4.08
C ARG A 7 -4.22 -12.51 -4.53
N GLN A 8 -5.16 -12.94 -3.70
CA GLN A 8 -6.61 -12.86 -3.93
C GLN A 8 -7.23 -11.57 -3.39
N TYR A 9 -6.58 -10.88 -2.44
CA TYR A 9 -7.13 -9.69 -1.78
C TYR A 9 -6.76 -8.37 -2.50
N PHE A 10 -5.50 -8.23 -2.93
CA PHE A 10 -5.06 -7.03 -3.66
C PHE A 10 -5.21 -7.19 -5.18
N LYS A 11 -6.22 -6.52 -5.74
CA LYS A 11 -6.44 -6.44 -7.19
C LYS A 11 -5.79 -5.16 -7.73
N LYS A 12 -4.60 -5.30 -8.33
CA LYS A 12 -3.85 -4.19 -8.98
C LYS A 12 -4.76 -3.33 -9.84
N ASP A 13 -5.57 -3.96 -10.67
CA ASP A 13 -6.38 -3.23 -11.65
C ASP A 13 -7.43 -2.36 -10.96
N LYS A 14 -8.04 -2.87 -9.88
CA LYS A 14 -8.97 -2.09 -9.04
C LYS A 14 -8.27 -0.95 -8.31
N PHE A 15 -7.04 -1.16 -7.84
CA PHE A 15 -6.27 -0.10 -7.18
C PHE A 15 -5.90 1.02 -8.16
N ILE A 16 -5.39 0.69 -9.35
CA ILE A 16 -5.07 1.68 -10.40
C ILE A 16 -6.33 2.41 -10.83
N GLN A 17 -7.45 1.70 -10.95
CA GLN A 17 -8.72 2.31 -11.31
C GLN A 17 -9.20 3.32 -10.26
N ASN A 18 -9.13 2.97 -8.97
CA ASN A 18 -9.44 3.90 -7.90
C ASN A 18 -8.53 5.15 -7.92
N LEU A 19 -7.28 5.03 -8.34
CA LEU A 19 -6.38 6.18 -8.49
C LEU A 19 -6.75 7.06 -9.71
N LYS A 20 -7.20 6.45 -10.82
CA LYS A 20 -7.69 7.19 -11.99
C LYS A 20 -8.97 7.97 -11.71
N GLU A 21 -9.84 7.40 -10.87
CA GLU A 21 -11.15 7.96 -10.53
C GLU A 21 -11.08 8.96 -9.35
N SER A 22 -9.89 9.20 -8.78
CA SER A 22 -9.69 10.18 -7.71
C SER A 22 -9.76 11.61 -8.25
N ASP A 23 -10.33 12.51 -7.44
CA ASP A 23 -10.34 13.96 -7.71
C ASP A 23 -8.96 14.61 -7.46
N ASN A 24 -8.01 13.89 -6.86
CA ASN A 24 -6.65 14.36 -6.63
C ASN A 24 -5.79 14.17 -7.91
N PRO A 25 -5.22 15.25 -8.47
CA PRO A 25 -4.33 15.18 -9.64
C PRO A 25 -3.10 14.28 -9.44
N ASP A 26 -2.56 14.22 -8.22
CA ASP A 26 -1.39 13.39 -7.91
C ASP A 26 -1.73 11.90 -8.01
N ASP A 27 -2.92 11.50 -7.54
CA ASP A 27 -3.41 10.13 -7.65
C ASP A 27 -3.54 9.71 -9.13
N GLN A 28 -4.02 10.62 -9.99
CA GLN A 28 -4.15 10.36 -11.42
C GLN A 28 -2.77 10.17 -12.09
N LEU A 29 -1.77 10.98 -11.71
CA LEU A 29 -0.39 10.84 -12.17
C LEU A 29 0.23 9.51 -11.71
N TYR A 30 -0.03 9.12 -10.47
CA TYR A 30 0.36 7.81 -9.95
C TYR A 30 -0.31 6.68 -10.71
N ALA A 31 -1.59 6.81 -11.08
CA ALA A 31 -2.30 5.80 -11.85
C ALA A 31 -1.65 5.56 -13.23
N LEU A 32 -1.23 6.62 -13.91
CA LEU A 32 -0.48 6.56 -15.18
C LEU A 32 0.85 5.84 -15.00
N THR A 33 1.65 6.30 -14.04
CA THR A 33 2.97 5.74 -13.74
C THR A 33 2.89 4.28 -13.35
N TYR A 34 1.95 3.93 -12.49
CA TYR A 34 1.75 2.56 -12.08
C TYR A 34 1.21 1.69 -13.22
N SER A 35 0.37 2.21 -14.12
CA SER A 35 -0.14 1.40 -15.24
C SER A 35 0.95 0.90 -16.18
N SER A 36 2.03 1.66 -16.36
CA SER A 36 3.15 1.33 -17.26
C SER A 36 4.20 0.40 -16.64
N LEU A 37 4.21 0.22 -15.31
CA LEU A 37 5.20 -0.62 -14.64
C LEU A 37 4.86 -2.12 -14.69
N SER A 38 5.88 -2.96 -14.75
CA SER A 38 5.75 -4.38 -14.42
C SER A 38 5.67 -4.52 -12.90
N TRP A 39 4.47 -4.68 -12.36
CA TRP A 39 4.28 -4.82 -10.92
C TRP A 39 4.75 -6.21 -10.46
N SER A 40 6.04 -6.31 -10.10
CA SER A 40 6.53 -7.39 -9.26
C SER A 40 5.86 -7.31 -7.87
N THR A 41 5.90 -8.41 -7.12
CA THR A 41 5.34 -8.50 -5.76
C THR A 41 5.83 -7.36 -4.86
N HIS A 42 7.05 -6.86 -5.09
CA HIS A 42 7.66 -5.80 -4.29
C HIS A 42 7.03 -4.42 -4.48
N ILE A 43 6.71 -4.01 -5.71
CA ILE A 43 6.06 -2.71 -5.96
C ILE A 43 4.63 -2.73 -5.41
N ARG A 44 3.88 -3.83 -5.60
CA ARG A 44 2.55 -3.99 -4.99
C ARG A 44 2.59 -3.86 -3.48
N ARG A 45 3.55 -4.55 -2.86
CA ARG A 45 3.68 -4.57 -1.41
C ARG A 45 4.12 -3.21 -0.90
N ALA A 46 5.04 -2.52 -1.56
CA ALA A 46 5.49 -1.18 -1.16
C ALA A 46 4.38 -0.12 -1.27
N THR A 47 3.69 -0.03 -2.42
CA THR A 47 2.61 0.97 -2.61
C THR A 47 1.45 0.76 -1.64
N TYR A 48 1.02 -0.49 -1.44
CA TYR A 48 -0.01 -0.81 -0.44
C TYR A 48 0.44 -0.42 0.98
N SER A 49 1.70 -0.67 1.29
CA SER A 49 2.25 -0.45 2.62
C SER A 49 2.38 1.03 2.97
N ASN A 50 2.78 1.88 2.01
CA ASN A 50 2.79 3.33 2.19
C ASN A 50 1.37 3.83 2.48
N ARG A 51 0.40 3.46 1.63
CA ARG A 51 -1.00 3.91 1.76
C ARG A 51 -1.65 3.47 3.07
N VAL A 52 -1.41 2.23 3.49
CA VAL A 52 -1.94 1.74 4.78
C VAL A 52 -1.25 2.39 5.97
N ALA A 53 0.04 2.71 5.86
CA ALA A 53 0.76 3.39 6.92
C ALA A 53 0.29 4.83 7.15
N GLU A 54 -0.25 5.50 6.12
CA GLU A 54 -0.86 6.83 6.27
C GLU A 54 -2.08 6.82 7.20
N GLU A 55 -2.86 5.74 7.17
CA GLU A 55 -4.06 5.55 7.99
C GLU A 55 -3.77 4.97 9.38
N CYS A 56 -2.60 4.36 9.59
CA CYS A 56 -2.25 3.71 10.84
C CYS A 56 -1.56 4.67 11.81
N GLN A 57 -1.89 4.55 13.09
CA GLN A 57 -1.31 5.43 14.12
C GLN A 57 -0.12 4.81 14.84
N ASN A 58 0.08 3.50 14.69
CA ASN A 58 1.16 2.78 15.34
C ASN A 58 1.57 1.52 14.57
N LEU A 59 2.74 1.00 14.94
CA LEU A 59 3.36 -0.17 14.30
C LEU A 59 2.50 -1.43 14.38
N ILE A 60 1.81 -1.65 15.50
CA ILE A 60 0.98 -2.84 15.72
C ILE A 60 -0.19 -2.87 14.73
N GLU A 61 -0.86 -1.73 14.55
CA GLU A 61 -1.97 -1.57 13.61
C GLU A 61 -1.52 -1.82 12.16
N LEU A 62 -0.37 -1.25 11.79
CA LEU A 62 0.23 -1.42 10.47
C LEU A 62 0.60 -2.90 10.21
N MET A 63 1.21 -3.57 11.19
CA MET A 63 1.56 -4.99 11.11
C MET A 63 0.31 -5.87 10.98
N LEU A 64 -0.76 -5.56 11.71
CA LEU A 64 -2.04 -6.27 11.62
C LEU A 64 -2.67 -6.11 10.23
N LYS A 65 -2.75 -4.88 9.71
CA LYS A 65 -3.30 -4.64 8.36
C LYS A 65 -2.46 -5.31 7.27
N ARG A 66 -1.12 -5.33 7.41
CA ARG A 66 -0.19 -5.99 6.49
C ARG A 66 -0.04 -7.50 6.68
N ARG A 67 -0.52 -8.03 7.80
CA ARG A 67 -0.32 -9.41 8.26
C ARG A 67 1.15 -9.81 8.33
N ASP A 68 1.99 -8.88 8.77
CA ASP A 68 3.41 -9.15 8.95
C ASP A 68 3.63 -9.87 10.28
N THR A 69 4.44 -10.93 10.25
CA THR A 69 4.82 -11.70 11.44
C THR A 69 6.00 -11.08 12.18
N SER A 70 6.71 -10.13 11.56
CA SER A 70 7.85 -9.45 12.17
C SER A 70 7.75 -7.92 12.02
N PRO A 71 8.21 -7.15 13.03
CA PRO A 71 8.18 -5.69 12.98
C PRO A 71 9.05 -5.08 11.89
N GLY A 72 10.19 -5.73 11.58
CA GLY A 72 11.20 -5.18 10.66
C GLY A 72 10.70 -4.93 9.25
N SER A 73 9.70 -5.68 8.76
CA SER A 73 9.12 -5.45 7.43
C SER A 73 8.13 -4.29 7.37
N SER A 74 7.60 -3.85 8.52
CA SER A 74 6.60 -2.76 8.62
C SER A 74 7.20 -1.45 9.13
N ILE A 75 8.27 -1.50 9.94
CA ILE A 75 8.85 -0.33 10.61
C ILE A 75 9.26 0.78 9.63
N ALA A 76 9.81 0.41 8.48
CA ALA A 76 10.27 1.36 7.47
C ALA A 76 9.16 2.25 6.91
N TYR A 77 7.90 1.78 6.96
CA TYR A 77 6.73 2.47 6.42
C TYR A 77 6.06 3.40 7.45
N LEU A 78 6.28 3.16 8.75
CA LEU A 78 5.79 4.03 9.81
C LEU A 78 6.69 5.27 9.98
N VAL A 79 8.00 5.09 9.85
CA VAL A 79 8.99 6.18 9.97
C VAL A 79 8.88 7.20 8.83
N SER A 80 8.55 6.73 7.62
CA SER A 80 8.32 7.60 6.46
C SER A 80 7.08 8.48 6.62
N THR A 81 6.02 8.00 7.28
CA THR A 81 4.79 8.78 7.44
C THR A 81 4.84 9.79 8.59
N GLU A 82 5.68 9.58 9.62
CA GLU A 82 5.89 10.59 10.67
C GLU A 82 6.72 11.79 10.20
N SER A 83 7.67 11.57 9.28
CA SER A 83 8.56 12.62 8.79
C SER A 83 7.89 13.58 7.80
N GLU A 84 6.82 13.16 7.13
CA GLU A 84 6.03 13.97 6.19
C GLU A 84 4.87 14.75 6.86
N LYS A 85 4.52 14.46 8.12
CA LYS A 85 3.43 15.12 8.88
C LYS A 85 3.82 16.47 9.51
N LYS A 86 4.78 17.19 8.92
CA LYS A 86 5.30 18.46 9.46
C LYS A 86 4.60 19.69 8.92
#